data_AF-A0A847QYG0-F1
#
_entry.id   AF-A0A847QYG0-F1
#
_cell.length_a   1.000
_cell.length_b   1.000
_cell.length_c   1.000
_cell.angle_alpha   90.00
_cell.angle_beta   90.00
_cell.angle_gamma   90.00
#
_symmetry.space_group_name_H-M   'P 1'
#
loop_
_entity.id
_entity.type
_entity.pdbx_description
1 polymer ?
#
loop_
_entity_poly.entity_id
_entity_poly.type
_entity_poly.pdbx_seq_one_letter_code
_entity_poly.pdbx_strand_id
1 'polypeptide(L)'
;LSSTQLEILLEALKQCLPMHQIEEFTIEAGRPDTITMKKLEVMKTYHVDRISINPQTMNNETLRRIGRNHKVEDIYKTFEMAKKIGFHSINMDLIVGLPGENIDHVKYTWDQLATLQPDNITVHTMAIKRASQLYKNQKKYDGLTQEEIEKILLFTQEQTCKMGLEPYYLYRQKNTVGNFENVGYCIPGKEGIYNIEIIEEKQTILAFGAGSATKIVDPNTNHIQRIANVKDVNHYIQRVDEMIQRKKEWFN
;
A
#
# COMPACT_ATOMS: atom_id res chain seq x y z
N LEU A 1 8.71 -4.52 -13.24
CA LEU A 1 8.71 -5.78 -14.02
C LEU A 1 7.88 -5.58 -15.28
N SER A 2 8.33 -6.10 -16.43
CA SER A 2 7.44 -6.38 -17.57
C SER A 2 6.44 -7.48 -17.21
N SER A 3 5.44 -7.76 -18.05
CA SER A 3 4.52 -8.88 -17.83
C SER A 3 5.26 -10.23 -17.80
N THR A 4 6.21 -10.44 -18.73
CA THR A 4 7.05 -11.66 -18.74
C THR A 4 7.89 -11.81 -17.48
N GLN A 5 8.50 -10.72 -16.99
CA GLN A 5 9.26 -10.77 -15.74
C GLN A 5 8.38 -11.04 -14.52
N LEU A 6 7.15 -10.51 -14.52
CA LEU A 6 6.17 -10.80 -13.47
C LEU A 6 5.79 -12.27 -13.50
N GLU A 7 5.49 -12.82 -14.67
CA GLU A 7 5.17 -14.24 -14.86
C GLU A 7 6.31 -15.15 -14.37
N ILE A 8 7.57 -14.86 -14.72
CA ILE A 8 8.73 -15.60 -14.22
C ILE A 8 8.80 -15.59 -12.68
N LEU A 9 8.55 -14.43 -12.06
CA LEU A 9 8.56 -14.32 -10.60
C LEU A 9 7.43 -15.14 -9.96
N LEU A 10 6.20 -15.01 -10.48
CA LEU A 10 5.04 -15.72 -9.93
C LEU A 10 5.15 -17.24 -10.13
N GLU A 11 5.72 -17.68 -11.25
CA GLU A 11 6.02 -19.09 -11.49
C GLU A 11 7.05 -19.63 -10.50
N ALA A 12 8.12 -18.88 -10.23
CA ALA A 12 9.11 -19.28 -9.23
C ALA A 12 8.49 -19.36 -7.82
N LEU A 13 7.62 -18.42 -7.45
CA LEU A 13 6.89 -18.49 -6.17
C LEU A 13 6.01 -19.73 -6.10
N LYS A 14 5.27 -20.03 -7.16
CA LYS A 14 4.41 -21.23 -7.25
C LYS A 14 5.18 -22.53 -7.11
N GLN A 15 6.41 -22.60 -7.63
CA GLN A 15 7.27 -23.78 -7.53
C GLN A 15 7.90 -23.93 -6.14
N CYS A 16 8.15 -22.82 -5.44
CA CYS A 16 8.86 -22.81 -4.17
C CYS A 16 7.94 -22.80 -2.94
N LEU A 17 6.68 -22.37 -3.08
CA LEU A 17 5.75 -22.18 -1.97
C LEU A 17 4.53 -23.10 -2.09
N PRO A 18 3.97 -23.58 -0.95
CA PRO A 18 2.74 -24.35 -0.95
C PRO A 18 1.54 -23.44 -1.22
N MET A 19 1.31 -23.07 -2.48
CA MET A 19 0.28 -22.10 -2.88
C MET A 19 -1.13 -22.46 -2.41
N HIS A 20 -1.42 -23.75 -2.21
CA HIS A 20 -2.70 -24.25 -1.70
C HIS A 20 -2.96 -23.92 -0.21
N GLN A 21 -1.97 -23.43 0.52
CA GLN A 21 -2.07 -23.01 1.92
C GLN A 21 -2.03 -21.48 2.07
N ILE A 22 -2.01 -20.74 0.97
CA ILE A 22 -2.02 -19.28 0.99
C ILE A 22 -3.46 -18.81 1.13
N GLU A 23 -3.75 -18.13 2.24
CA GLU A 23 -5.07 -17.54 2.52
C GLU A 23 -5.32 -16.23 1.74
N GLU A 24 -4.25 -15.45 1.50
CA GLU A 24 -4.34 -14.20 0.73
C GLU A 24 -3.06 -13.98 -0.09
N PHE A 25 -3.24 -13.74 -1.38
CA PHE A 25 -2.17 -13.28 -2.27
C PHE A 25 -2.42 -11.86 -2.77
N THR A 26 -1.64 -10.91 -2.24
CA THR A 26 -1.76 -9.48 -2.54
C THR A 26 -0.60 -8.97 -3.40
N ILE A 27 -0.89 -8.11 -4.38
CA ILE A 27 0.13 -7.35 -5.15
C ILE A 27 -0.12 -5.84 -5.10
N GLU A 28 0.92 -5.08 -4.75
CA GLU A 28 0.92 -3.62 -4.86
C GLU A 28 1.06 -3.15 -6.31
N ALA A 29 -0.03 -2.61 -6.85
CA ALA A 29 -0.12 -2.02 -8.19
C ALA A 29 -0.18 -0.47 -8.12
N GLY A 30 0.39 0.14 -7.07
CA GLY A 30 0.24 1.55 -6.70
C GLY A 30 0.83 2.59 -7.67
N ARG A 31 1.28 2.16 -8.86
CA ARG A 31 1.70 3.02 -9.97
C ARG A 31 0.86 2.70 -11.21
N PRO A 32 -0.27 3.40 -11.42
CA PRO A 32 -1.20 3.14 -12.52
C PRO A 32 -0.53 3.19 -13.89
N ASP A 33 0.45 4.10 -14.04
CA ASP A 33 1.27 4.26 -15.24
C ASP A 33 2.10 3.00 -15.61
N THR A 34 2.24 2.06 -14.68
CA THR A 34 2.97 0.81 -14.89
C THR A 34 2.06 -0.40 -15.11
N ILE A 35 0.74 -0.24 -14.98
CA ILE A 35 -0.23 -1.33 -15.09
C ILE A 35 -0.71 -1.47 -16.53
N THR A 36 -0.83 -2.71 -16.97
CA THR A 36 -1.30 -3.06 -18.32
C THR A 36 -2.24 -4.24 -18.21
N MET A 37 -3.17 -4.40 -19.14
CA MET A 37 -4.09 -5.55 -19.16
C MET A 37 -3.35 -6.88 -19.03
N LYS A 38 -2.26 -7.06 -19.79
CA LYS A 38 -1.46 -8.29 -19.74
C LYS A 38 -0.82 -8.57 -18.37
N LYS A 39 -0.48 -7.54 -17.59
CA LYS A 39 -0.01 -7.75 -16.21
C LYS A 39 -1.14 -8.22 -15.31
N LEU A 40 -2.32 -7.63 -15.44
CA LEU A 40 -3.49 -8.03 -14.65
C LEU A 40 -3.95 -9.45 -14.99
N GLU A 41 -3.91 -9.83 -16.27
CA GLU A 41 -4.16 -11.20 -16.73
C GLU A 41 -3.18 -12.19 -16.09
N VAL A 42 -1.87 -11.87 -16.11
CA VAL A 42 -0.84 -12.68 -15.44
C VAL A 42 -1.15 -12.81 -13.94
N MET A 43 -1.43 -11.71 -13.24
CA MET A 43 -1.80 -11.75 -11.82
C MET A 43 -3.01 -12.67 -11.57
N LYS A 44 -4.04 -12.58 -12.42
CA LYS A 44 -5.24 -13.42 -12.33
C LYS A 44 -4.96 -14.90 -12.58
N THR A 45 -4.12 -15.23 -13.58
CA THR A 45 -3.69 -16.60 -13.87
C THR A 45 -2.98 -17.25 -12.69
N TYR A 46 -2.25 -16.46 -11.90
CA TYR A 46 -1.54 -16.92 -10.70
C TYR A 46 -2.36 -16.76 -9.41
N HIS A 47 -3.68 -16.57 -9.52
CA HIS A 47 -4.61 -16.49 -8.40
C HIS A 47 -4.26 -15.40 -7.37
N VAL A 48 -3.82 -14.23 -7.84
CA VAL A 48 -3.75 -13.04 -6.99
C VAL A 48 -5.16 -12.62 -6.60
N ASP A 49 -5.42 -12.49 -5.30
CA ASP A 49 -6.73 -12.17 -4.72
C ASP A 49 -6.96 -10.66 -4.71
N ARG A 50 -5.96 -9.91 -4.25
CA ARG A 50 -6.07 -8.48 -3.95
C ARG A 50 -4.99 -7.68 -4.66
N ILE A 51 -5.38 -6.52 -5.18
CA ILE A 51 -4.43 -5.53 -5.70
C ILE A 51 -4.70 -4.14 -5.13
N SER A 52 -3.65 -3.33 -5.04
CA SER A 52 -3.76 -1.92 -4.60
C SER A 52 -3.51 -0.97 -5.77
N ILE A 53 -4.49 -0.16 -6.15
CA ILE A 53 -4.41 0.90 -7.18
C ILE A 53 -4.52 2.24 -6.48
N ASN A 54 -3.40 2.93 -6.30
CA ASN A 54 -3.31 3.98 -5.28
C ASN A 54 -3.29 5.38 -5.90
N PRO A 55 -4.42 6.10 -5.96
CA PRO A 55 -4.50 7.44 -6.53
C PRO A 55 -3.75 8.46 -5.69
N GLN A 56 -3.64 8.24 -4.38
CA GLN A 56 -3.21 9.23 -3.38
C GLN A 56 -4.19 10.39 -3.23
N THR A 57 -4.64 10.96 -4.35
CA THR A 57 -5.65 12.01 -4.49
C THR A 57 -6.23 11.94 -5.90
N MET A 58 -7.47 12.38 -6.08
CA MET A 58 -8.08 12.50 -7.41
C MET A 58 -7.94 13.91 -7.98
N ASN A 59 -6.98 14.70 -7.49
CA ASN A 59 -6.69 16.06 -7.97
C ASN A 59 -5.43 16.10 -8.84
N ASN A 60 -5.61 16.33 -10.15
CA ASN A 60 -4.50 16.39 -11.12
C ASN A 60 -3.44 17.47 -10.78
N GLU A 61 -3.85 18.59 -10.18
CA GLU A 61 -2.90 19.62 -9.74
C GLU A 61 -2.06 19.16 -8.55
N THR A 62 -2.70 18.57 -7.53
CA THR A 62 -2.00 18.00 -6.38
C THR A 62 -1.01 16.93 -6.83
N LEU A 63 -1.43 16.00 -7.70
CA LEU A 63 -0.55 14.96 -8.26
C LEU A 63 0.73 15.54 -8.86
N ARG A 64 0.62 16.60 -9.67
CA ARG A 64 1.79 17.30 -10.22
C ARG A 64 2.65 17.92 -9.11
N ARG A 65 2.04 18.58 -8.12
CA ARG A 65 2.77 19.22 -6.99
C ARG A 65 3.57 18.20 -6.17
N ILE A 66 3.03 16.99 -5.98
CA ILE A 66 3.70 15.92 -5.21
C ILE A 66 4.62 15.04 -6.08
N GLY A 67 4.84 15.40 -7.35
CA GLY A 67 5.78 14.73 -8.25
C GLY A 67 5.27 13.38 -8.79
N ARG A 68 3.95 13.20 -8.91
CA ARG A 68 3.36 12.04 -9.59
C ARG A 68 3.24 12.32 -11.09
N ASN A 69 3.60 11.32 -11.89
CA ASN A 69 3.61 11.43 -13.36
C ASN A 69 2.34 10.88 -14.02
N HIS A 70 1.43 10.28 -13.26
CA HIS A 70 0.13 9.81 -13.75
C HIS A 70 -0.94 10.89 -13.56
N LYS A 71 -2.04 10.76 -14.29
CA LYS A 71 -3.23 11.59 -14.14
C LYS A 71 -4.38 10.80 -13.54
N VAL A 72 -5.43 11.50 -13.14
CA VAL A 72 -6.68 10.93 -12.64
C VAL A 72 -7.31 9.98 -13.67
N GLU A 73 -7.21 10.29 -14.96
CA GLU A 73 -7.77 9.44 -16.02
C GLU A 73 -7.05 8.08 -16.10
N ASP A 74 -5.76 8.03 -15.75
CA ASP A 74 -5.00 6.77 -15.67
C ASP A 74 -5.50 5.89 -14.51
N ILE A 75 -5.96 6.50 -13.41
CA ILE A 75 -6.59 5.79 -12.29
C ILE A 75 -7.88 5.13 -12.76
N TYR A 76 -8.79 5.91 -13.35
CA TYR A 76 -10.05 5.40 -13.89
C TYR A 76 -9.82 4.25 -14.84
N LYS A 77 -8.94 4.42 -15.82
CA LYS A 77 -8.60 3.38 -16.79
C LYS A 77 -8.06 2.12 -16.13
N THR A 78 -7.14 2.27 -15.17
CA THR A 78 -6.51 1.13 -14.48
C THR A 78 -7.51 0.38 -13.61
N PHE A 79 -8.35 1.11 -12.89
CA PHE A 79 -9.37 0.55 -12.03
C PHE A 79 -10.43 -0.20 -12.85
N GLU A 80 -10.88 0.36 -13.97
CA GLU A 80 -11.80 -0.30 -14.90
C GLU A 80 -11.21 -1.60 -15.49
N MET A 81 -9.92 -1.60 -15.86
CA MET A 81 -9.25 -2.83 -16.30
C MET A 81 -9.23 -3.89 -15.19
N ALA A 82 -8.91 -3.49 -13.96
CA ALA A 82 -8.88 -4.39 -12.82
C ALA A 82 -10.27 -4.95 -12.46
N LYS A 83 -11.33 -4.13 -12.51
CA LYS A 83 -12.71 -4.58 -12.34
C LYS A 83 -13.12 -5.61 -13.39
N LYS A 84 -12.74 -5.42 -14.66
CA LYS A 84 -13.00 -6.38 -15.74
C LYS A 84 -12.29 -7.72 -15.55
N ILE A 85 -11.10 -7.72 -14.97
CA ILE A 85 -10.36 -8.95 -14.62
C ILE A 85 -11.01 -9.69 -13.44
N GLY A 86 -11.66 -8.96 -12.53
CA GLY A 86 -12.42 -9.53 -11.42
C GLY A 86 -11.53 -10.07 -10.30
N PHE A 87 -10.67 -9.22 -9.74
CA PHE A 87 -10.00 -9.52 -8.46
C PHE A 87 -11.01 -9.62 -7.32
N HIS A 88 -10.67 -10.34 -6.26
CA HIS A 88 -11.54 -10.45 -5.08
C HIS A 88 -11.67 -9.09 -4.37
N SER A 89 -10.56 -8.37 -4.25
CA SER A 89 -10.52 -7.04 -3.63
C SER A 89 -9.60 -6.07 -4.40
N ILE A 90 -10.06 -4.84 -4.60
CA ILE A 90 -9.25 -3.73 -5.10
C ILE A 90 -9.18 -2.64 -4.03
N ASN A 91 -7.97 -2.37 -3.57
CA ASN A 91 -7.66 -1.32 -2.61
C ASN A 91 -7.26 -0.01 -3.30
N MET A 92 -7.55 1.12 -2.65
CA MET A 92 -7.05 2.44 -3.04
C MET A 92 -6.48 3.18 -1.83
N ASP A 93 -5.19 3.52 -1.88
CA ASP A 93 -4.58 4.38 -0.85
C ASP A 93 -4.81 5.86 -1.16
N LEU A 94 -5.29 6.61 -0.15
CA LEU A 94 -5.44 8.06 -0.13
C LEU A 94 -4.45 8.69 0.84
N ILE A 95 -4.04 9.92 0.56
CA ILE A 95 -3.23 10.72 1.49
C ILE A 95 -3.97 12.01 1.78
N VAL A 96 -4.31 12.25 3.05
CA VAL A 96 -4.88 13.52 3.51
C VAL A 96 -3.79 14.47 3.98
N GLY A 97 -4.02 15.77 3.81
CA GLY A 97 -3.06 16.81 4.16
C GLY A 97 -2.00 17.07 3.09
N LEU A 98 -2.25 16.67 1.83
CA LEU A 98 -1.32 16.90 0.74
C LEU A 98 -1.13 18.41 0.42
N PRO A 99 0.05 18.78 -0.12
CA PRO A 99 0.37 20.14 -0.56
C PRO A 99 -0.70 20.83 -1.42
N GLY A 100 -1.30 21.90 -0.89
CA GLY A 100 -2.28 22.71 -1.62
C GLY A 100 -3.69 22.14 -1.66
N GLU A 101 -3.96 21.06 -0.94
CA GLU A 101 -5.32 20.57 -0.76
C GLU A 101 -5.98 21.24 0.45
N ASN A 102 -7.28 21.51 0.29
CA ASN A 102 -8.19 21.88 1.36
C ASN A 102 -9.34 20.86 1.40
N ILE A 103 -10.31 21.08 2.28
CA ILE A 103 -11.45 20.16 2.42
C ILE A 103 -12.25 19.95 1.12
N ASP A 104 -12.32 20.94 0.22
CA ASP A 104 -13.08 20.82 -1.02
C ASP A 104 -12.36 19.90 -2.03
N HIS A 105 -11.03 19.91 -2.05
CA HIS A 105 -10.24 18.96 -2.84
C HIS A 105 -10.42 17.52 -2.33
N VAL A 106 -10.54 17.35 -1.01
CA VAL A 106 -10.79 16.04 -0.41
C VAL A 106 -12.21 15.57 -0.70
N LYS A 107 -13.22 16.44 -0.58
CA LYS A 107 -14.61 16.16 -0.98
C LYS A 107 -14.70 15.68 -2.43
N TYR A 108 -14.08 16.43 -3.35
CA TYR A 108 -14.00 16.04 -4.75
C TYR A 108 -13.36 14.66 -4.93
N THR A 109 -12.28 14.37 -4.19
CA THR A 109 -11.65 13.04 -4.22
C THR A 109 -12.63 11.95 -3.80
N TRP A 110 -13.37 12.14 -2.71
CA TRP A 110 -14.38 11.18 -2.28
C TRP A 110 -15.53 11.01 -3.27
N ASP A 111 -15.99 12.09 -3.90
CA ASP A 111 -17.01 12.01 -4.96
C ASP A 111 -16.52 11.13 -6.12
N GLN A 112 -15.25 11.27 -6.53
CA GLN A 112 -14.66 10.43 -7.56
C GLN A 112 -14.53 8.96 -7.12
N LEU A 113 -14.12 8.69 -5.88
CA LEU A 113 -14.01 7.32 -5.36
C LEU A 113 -15.37 6.63 -5.25
N ALA A 114 -16.42 7.37 -4.90
CA ALA A 114 -17.78 6.85 -4.86
C ALA A 114 -18.25 6.34 -6.24
N THR A 115 -17.76 6.94 -7.34
CA THR A 115 -18.03 6.42 -8.69
C THR A 115 -17.28 5.12 -8.99
N LEU A 116 -16.06 4.97 -8.45
CA LEU A 116 -15.24 3.77 -8.66
C LEU A 116 -15.73 2.59 -7.80
N GLN A 117 -16.23 2.84 -6.60
CA GLN A 117 -16.64 1.83 -5.62
C GLN A 117 -15.52 0.80 -5.38
N PRO A 118 -14.38 1.20 -4.82
CA PRO A 118 -13.34 0.28 -4.38
C PRO A 118 -13.81 -0.59 -3.21
N ASP A 119 -13.21 -1.77 -3.10
CA ASP A 119 -13.51 -2.72 -2.03
C ASP A 119 -12.82 -2.32 -0.72
N ASN A 120 -11.63 -1.74 -0.81
CA ASN A 120 -10.88 -1.21 0.31
C ASN A 120 -10.40 0.22 0.02
N ILE A 121 -10.34 1.04 1.06
CA ILE A 121 -9.70 2.35 1.04
C ILE A 121 -8.79 2.46 2.26
N THR A 122 -7.51 2.71 2.04
CA THR A 122 -6.59 3.06 3.12
C THR A 122 -6.32 4.55 3.14
N VAL A 123 -6.65 5.19 4.24
CA VAL A 123 -6.50 6.63 4.43
C VAL A 123 -5.23 6.88 5.23
N HIS A 124 -4.26 7.52 4.59
CA HIS A 124 -3.01 7.91 5.22
C HIS A 124 -3.02 9.39 5.57
N THR A 125 -2.60 9.74 6.77
CA THR A 125 -2.28 11.13 7.09
C THR A 125 -0.86 11.44 6.59
N MET A 126 -0.69 12.59 5.92
CA MET A 126 0.60 12.97 5.36
C MET A 126 1.71 12.93 6.42
N ALA A 127 2.78 12.21 6.11
CA ALA A 127 3.99 12.16 6.91
C ALA A 127 5.12 12.91 6.20
N ILE A 128 5.66 13.94 6.84
CA ILE A 128 6.75 14.73 6.26
C ILE A 128 8.06 13.95 6.43
N LYS A 129 8.53 13.34 5.34
CA LYS A 129 9.83 12.64 5.33
C LYS A 129 10.96 13.67 5.26
N ARG A 130 11.91 13.63 6.22
CA ARG A 130 13.11 14.50 6.30
C ARG A 130 13.94 14.59 5.01
N ALA A 131 13.92 13.56 4.16
CA ALA A 131 14.68 13.49 2.92
C ALA A 131 13.91 13.95 1.66
N SER A 132 12.61 14.25 1.77
CA SER A 132 11.78 14.66 0.63
C SER A 132 12.13 16.09 0.18
N GLN A 133 11.93 16.41 -1.10
CA GLN A 133 12.00 17.80 -1.58
C GLN A 133 11.01 18.71 -0.83
N LEU A 134 9.91 18.13 -0.32
CA LEU A 134 8.92 18.80 0.53
C LEU A 134 9.54 19.31 1.84
N TYR A 135 10.43 18.53 2.48
CA TYR A 135 11.14 18.95 3.70
C TYR A 135 12.11 20.11 3.45
N LYS A 136 12.81 20.11 2.31
CA LYS A 136 13.74 21.21 1.95
C LYS A 136 13.02 22.54 1.74
N ASN A 137 11.74 22.49 1.36
CA ASN A 137 10.89 23.65 1.12
C ASN A 137 9.93 23.94 2.30
N GLN A 138 10.16 23.38 3.50
CA GLN A 138 9.25 23.50 4.67
C GLN A 138 8.81 24.93 5.00
N LYS A 139 9.66 25.94 4.78
CA LYS A 139 9.32 27.36 5.01
C LYS A 139 8.26 27.93 4.04
N LYS A 140 7.91 27.22 2.97
CA LYS A 140 6.87 27.57 1.98
C LYS A 140 5.64 26.67 2.04
N TYR A 141 5.57 25.76 3.02
CA TYR A 141 4.43 24.88 3.19
C TYR A 141 3.38 25.52 4.09
N ASP A 142 2.39 26.15 3.48
CA ASP A 142 1.08 26.43 4.09
C ASP A 142 0.31 25.10 4.16
N GLY A 143 0.81 24.17 4.96
CA GLY A 143 0.14 22.89 5.21
C GLY A 143 -1.12 23.11 6.05
N LEU A 144 -2.06 22.16 5.95
CA LEU A 144 -3.24 22.17 6.80
C LEU A 144 -2.87 22.13 8.28
N THR A 145 -3.59 22.91 9.07
CA THR A 145 -3.54 22.86 10.54
C THR A 145 -4.04 21.50 11.04
N GLN A 146 -3.68 21.17 12.28
CA GLN A 146 -4.17 19.95 12.93
C GLN A 146 -5.70 19.89 12.98
N GLU A 147 -6.36 21.01 13.26
CA GLU A 147 -7.82 21.12 13.30
C GLU A 147 -8.46 20.86 11.92
N GLU A 148 -7.85 21.34 10.84
CA GLU A 148 -8.33 21.07 9.47
C GLU A 148 -8.16 19.59 9.09
N ILE A 149 -7.06 18.97 9.49
CA ILE A 149 -6.85 17.52 9.28
C ILE A 149 -7.88 16.72 10.05
N GLU A 150 -8.17 17.08 11.31
CA GLU A 150 -9.21 16.42 12.11
C GLU A 150 -10.59 16.52 11.45
N LYS A 151 -10.97 17.70 10.95
CA LYS A 151 -12.22 17.88 10.18
C LYS A 151 -12.26 17.00 8.93
N ILE A 152 -11.13 16.85 8.23
CA ILE A 152 -11.02 15.98 7.06
C ILE A 152 -11.15 14.50 7.44
N LEU A 153 -10.56 14.07 8.56
CA LEU A 153 -10.65 12.70 9.05
C LEU A 153 -12.08 12.34 9.50
N LEU A 154 -12.78 13.26 10.17
CA LEU A 154 -14.20 13.10 10.49
C LEU A 154 -15.05 12.98 9.22
N PHE A 155 -14.85 13.89 8.26
CA PHE A 155 -15.51 13.81 6.95
C PHE A 155 -15.23 12.47 6.25
N THR A 156 -13.98 12.02 6.28
CA THR A 156 -13.56 10.74 5.69
C THR A 156 -14.30 9.57 6.32
N GLN A 157 -14.40 9.52 7.65
CA GLN A 157 -15.15 8.48 8.36
C GLN A 157 -16.64 8.47 7.98
N GLU A 158 -17.26 9.64 7.79
CA GLU A 158 -18.63 9.72 7.31
C GLU A 158 -18.79 9.18 5.88
N GLN A 159 -17.84 9.47 4.99
CA GLN A 159 -17.89 8.99 3.61
C GLN A 159 -17.67 7.48 3.52
N THR A 160 -16.73 6.92 4.28
CA THR A 160 -16.52 5.46 4.34
C THR A 160 -17.80 4.76 4.81
N CYS A 161 -18.46 5.29 5.84
CA CYS A 161 -19.74 4.77 6.32
C CYS A 161 -20.84 4.82 5.24
N LYS A 162 -20.97 5.94 4.52
CA LYS A 162 -21.92 6.07 3.38
C LYS A 162 -21.64 5.08 2.25
N MET A 163 -20.38 4.70 2.05
CA MET A 163 -19.96 3.69 1.08
C MET A 163 -20.11 2.26 1.60
N GLY A 164 -20.55 2.05 2.84
CA GLY A 164 -20.66 0.73 3.46
C GLY A 164 -19.32 0.10 3.84
N LEU A 165 -18.29 0.93 4.03
CA LEU A 165 -16.95 0.50 4.43
C LEU A 165 -16.78 0.62 5.95
N GLU A 166 -16.18 -0.40 6.57
CA GLU A 166 -15.89 -0.47 7.99
C GLU A 166 -14.37 -0.44 8.25
N PRO A 167 -13.91 0.25 9.30
CA PRO A 167 -12.49 0.24 9.66
C PRO A 167 -12.09 -1.15 10.16
N TYR A 168 -10.98 -1.69 9.66
CA TYR A 168 -10.53 -3.05 10.03
C TYR A 168 -9.07 -3.12 10.53
N TYR A 169 -8.24 -2.11 10.23
CA TYR A 169 -6.91 -1.98 10.82
C TYR A 169 -6.50 -0.51 10.92
N LEU A 170 -5.57 -0.22 11.84
CA LEU A 170 -4.95 1.09 11.95
C LEU A 170 -3.50 0.98 12.35
N TYR A 171 -2.70 1.97 11.96
CA TYR A 171 -1.33 2.09 12.44
C TYR A 171 -0.89 3.55 12.46
N ARG A 172 0.14 3.86 13.25
CA ARG A 172 0.75 5.20 13.28
C ARG A 172 2.11 5.17 12.62
N GLN A 173 2.34 6.12 11.72
CA GLN A 173 3.64 6.30 11.08
C GLN A 173 4.45 7.38 11.82
N LYS A 174 5.77 7.18 11.93
CA LYS A 174 6.66 8.20 12.47
C LYS A 174 6.63 9.46 11.60
N ASN A 175 6.55 10.63 12.23
CA ASN A 175 6.48 11.95 11.60
C ASN A 175 5.20 12.23 10.81
N THR A 176 4.09 11.59 11.17
CA THR A 176 2.75 11.98 10.71
C THR A 176 2.37 13.33 11.30
N VAL A 177 1.83 14.24 10.47
CA VAL A 177 1.32 15.55 10.94
C VAL A 177 0.20 15.31 11.96
N GLY A 178 0.25 15.99 13.11
CA GLY A 178 -0.75 15.83 14.17
C GLY A 178 -0.74 14.48 14.90
N ASN A 179 0.19 13.57 14.59
CA ASN A 179 0.27 12.22 15.16
C ASN A 179 -1.00 11.37 14.96
N PHE A 180 -1.78 11.67 13.92
CA PHE A 180 -2.97 10.91 13.55
C PHE A 180 -2.63 9.51 13.03
N GLU A 181 -3.63 8.63 13.07
CA GLU A 181 -3.58 7.28 12.54
C GLU A 181 -3.70 7.26 11.00
N ASN A 182 -3.15 6.20 10.42
CA ASN A 182 -3.58 5.70 9.12
C ASN A 182 -4.58 4.58 9.37
N VAL A 183 -5.70 4.59 8.67
CA VAL A 183 -6.80 3.64 8.88
C VAL A 183 -7.19 3.01 7.56
N GLY A 184 -7.32 1.68 7.55
CA GLY A 184 -7.90 0.96 6.44
C GLY A 184 -9.36 0.66 6.66
N TYR A 185 -10.15 0.89 5.62
CA TYR A 185 -11.58 0.63 5.57
C TYR A 185 -11.88 -0.38 4.47
N CYS A 186 -12.81 -1.30 4.71
CA CYS A 186 -13.20 -2.30 3.72
C CYS A 186 -14.71 -2.57 3.73
N ILE A 187 -15.22 -3.08 2.62
CA ILE A 187 -16.50 -3.79 2.62
C ILE A 187 -16.35 -5.00 3.59
N PRO A 188 -17.30 -5.24 4.50
CA PRO A 188 -17.25 -6.40 5.38
C PRO A 188 -17.07 -7.72 4.60
N GLY A 189 -16.13 -8.56 5.06
CA GLY A 189 -15.74 -9.80 4.36
C GLY A 189 -14.69 -9.61 3.25
N LYS A 190 -14.16 -8.40 3.08
CA LYS A 190 -13.02 -8.10 2.18
C LYS A 190 -11.83 -7.49 2.92
N GLU A 191 -11.67 -7.84 4.19
CA GLU A 191 -10.56 -7.41 5.03
C GLU A 191 -9.23 -7.90 4.42
N GLY A 192 -8.22 -7.04 4.39
CA GLY A 192 -6.88 -7.42 3.94
C GLY A 192 -6.10 -8.12 5.05
N ILE A 193 -5.97 -9.46 4.99
CA ILE A 193 -5.26 -10.26 6.00
C ILE A 193 -3.79 -9.82 6.09
N TYR A 194 -3.15 -9.56 4.95
CA TYR A 194 -1.79 -9.03 4.92
C TYR A 194 -1.64 -7.74 5.73
N ASN A 195 -2.61 -6.82 5.65
CA ASN A 195 -2.56 -5.56 6.38
C ASN A 195 -2.74 -5.74 7.89
N ILE A 196 -3.54 -6.71 8.32
CA ILE A 196 -3.68 -7.04 9.74
C ILE A 196 -2.38 -7.65 10.25
N GLU A 197 -1.89 -8.70 9.61
CA GLU A 197 -0.71 -9.46 10.08
C GLU A 197 0.58 -8.63 10.12
N ILE A 198 0.78 -7.75 9.13
CA ILE A 198 1.96 -6.89 9.08
C ILE A 198 1.97 -5.85 10.23
N ILE A 199 0.79 -5.44 10.70
CA ILE A 199 0.60 -4.40 11.72
C ILE A 199 0.49 -4.99 13.13
N GLU A 200 -0.23 -6.10 13.31
CA GLU A 200 -0.40 -6.75 14.61
C GLU A 200 0.91 -7.29 15.16
N GLU A 201 1.87 -7.51 14.26
CA GLU A 201 3.22 -7.88 14.64
C GLU A 201 3.30 -9.27 15.33
N LYS A 202 2.28 -10.12 15.13
CA LYS A 202 2.09 -11.44 15.76
C LYS A 202 2.58 -12.64 14.95
N GLN A 203 2.78 -12.48 13.65
CA GLN A 203 3.26 -13.56 12.79
C GLN A 203 4.70 -13.34 12.31
N THR A 204 5.40 -14.45 12.08
CA THR A 204 6.70 -14.45 11.41
C THR A 204 6.51 -14.08 9.94
N ILE A 205 7.26 -13.08 9.48
CA ILE A 205 7.25 -12.58 8.10
C ILE A 205 8.60 -12.91 7.45
N LEU A 206 8.54 -13.71 6.40
CA LEU A 206 9.69 -13.95 5.53
C LEU A 206 9.72 -12.93 4.41
N ALA A 207 10.80 -12.13 4.33
CA ALA A 207 10.92 -11.09 3.33
C ALA A 207 12.10 -11.34 2.38
N PHE A 208 11.89 -11.20 1.07
CA PHE A 208 12.91 -11.42 0.04
C PHE A 208 13.28 -10.10 -0.66
N GLY A 209 14.41 -10.06 -1.36
CA GLY A 209 14.85 -8.87 -2.09
C GLY A 209 15.66 -7.85 -1.28
N ALA A 210 16.27 -6.91 -1.99
CA ALA A 210 17.08 -5.85 -1.39
C ALA A 210 16.23 -4.93 -0.49
N GLY A 211 16.79 -4.55 0.67
CA GLY A 211 16.18 -3.61 1.61
C GLY A 211 14.99 -4.13 2.42
N SER A 212 14.57 -5.37 2.20
CA SER A 212 13.52 -6.01 2.98
C SER A 212 14.05 -6.56 4.32
N ALA A 213 13.14 -6.87 5.24
CA ALA A 213 13.49 -7.40 6.55
C ALA A 213 12.57 -8.56 6.92
N THR A 214 13.17 -9.73 7.16
CA THR A 214 12.46 -10.85 7.79
C THR A 214 12.22 -10.49 9.26
N LYS A 215 11.04 -10.81 9.76
CA LYS A 215 10.66 -10.64 11.15
C LYS A 215 10.28 -12.00 11.72
N ILE A 216 10.93 -12.42 12.79
CA ILE A 216 10.64 -13.69 13.48
C ILE A 216 10.04 -13.35 14.83
N VAL A 217 8.87 -13.92 15.10
CA VAL A 217 8.12 -13.71 16.34
C VAL A 217 8.21 -14.97 17.17
N ASP A 218 8.71 -14.86 18.39
CA ASP A 218 8.64 -15.94 19.39
C ASP A 218 7.22 -15.93 20.01
N PRO A 219 6.42 -16.98 19.82
CA PRO A 219 5.05 -17.02 20.31
C PRO A 219 4.96 -17.07 21.85
N ASN A 220 6.01 -17.50 22.55
CA ASN A 220 6.01 -17.64 24.00
C ASN A 220 6.42 -16.34 24.71
N THR A 221 7.33 -15.57 24.11
CA THR A 221 7.90 -14.37 24.73
C THR A 221 7.42 -13.07 24.09
N ASN A 222 6.73 -13.13 22.94
CA ASN A 222 6.48 -11.99 22.04
C ASN A 222 7.77 -11.25 21.62
N HIS A 223 8.95 -11.88 21.77
CA HIS A 223 10.19 -11.29 21.29
C HIS A 223 10.21 -11.28 19.77
N ILE A 224 10.67 -10.16 19.20
CA ILE A 224 10.73 -9.95 17.75
C ILE A 224 12.19 -9.80 17.31
N GLN A 225 12.68 -10.79 16.57
CA GLN A 225 13.96 -10.71 15.89
C GLN A 225 13.80 -10.17 14.47
N ARG A 226 14.63 -9.21 14.06
CA ARG A 226 14.64 -8.67 12.70
C ARG A 226 15.93 -9.03 11.97
N ILE A 227 15.79 -9.58 10.76
CA ILE A 227 16.91 -9.97 9.90
C ILE A 227 16.80 -9.14 8.62
N ALA A 228 17.53 -8.03 8.58
CA ALA A 228 17.51 -7.10 7.44
C ALA A 228 18.44 -7.56 6.31
N ASN A 229 17.93 -7.51 5.09
CA ASN A 229 18.74 -7.60 3.87
C ASN A 229 19.44 -6.25 3.61
N VAL A 230 20.56 -6.30 2.89
CA VAL A 230 21.24 -5.08 2.42
C VAL A 230 20.33 -4.28 1.49
N LYS A 231 20.37 -2.96 1.59
CA LYS A 231 19.48 -2.04 0.84
C LYS A 231 19.90 -1.86 -0.61
N ASP A 232 21.20 -1.87 -0.87
CA ASP A 232 21.75 -1.70 -2.21
C ASP A 232 21.55 -2.99 -3.03
N VAL A 233 21.07 -2.84 -4.26
CA VAL A 233 20.70 -3.98 -5.11
C VAL A 233 21.93 -4.76 -5.57
N ASN A 234 23.03 -4.08 -5.88
CA ASN A 234 24.24 -4.75 -6.34
C ASN A 234 24.87 -5.56 -5.20
N HIS A 235 24.96 -4.97 -4.01
CA HIS A 235 25.40 -5.69 -2.82
C HIS A 235 24.46 -6.85 -2.46
N TYR A 236 23.14 -6.70 -2.65
CA TYR A 236 22.19 -7.77 -2.39
C TYR A 236 22.45 -8.98 -3.29
N ILE A 237 22.63 -8.74 -4.59
CA ILE A 237 22.91 -9.79 -5.58
C ILE A 237 24.25 -10.48 -5.26
N GLN A 238 25.30 -9.72 -4.96
CA GLN A 238 26.63 -10.26 -4.65
C GLN A 238 26.69 -11.05 -3.34
N ARG A 239 25.78 -10.77 -2.40
CA ARG A 239 25.78 -11.35 -1.04
C ARG A 239 24.53 -12.15 -0.75
N VAL A 240 23.84 -12.64 -1.79
CA VAL A 240 22.56 -13.34 -1.62
C VAL A 240 22.69 -14.58 -0.73
N ASP A 241 23.79 -15.32 -0.87
CA ASP A 241 24.07 -16.52 -0.06
C ASP A 241 24.23 -16.18 1.43
N GLU A 242 24.89 -15.08 1.75
CA GLU A 242 25.00 -14.56 3.12
C GLU A 242 23.60 -14.21 3.67
N MET A 243 22.76 -13.53 2.86
CA MET A 243 21.40 -13.16 3.28
C MET A 243 20.53 -14.40 3.52
N ILE A 244 20.71 -15.46 2.73
CA ILE A 244 20.04 -16.76 2.92
C ILE A 244 20.53 -17.42 4.21
N GLN A 245 21.85 -17.49 4.42
CA GLN A 245 22.44 -18.16 5.57
C GLN A 245 21.99 -17.54 6.89
N ARG A 246 21.98 -16.20 6.98
CA ARG A 246 21.50 -15.46 8.17
C ARG A 246 20.07 -15.78 8.55
N LYS A 247 19.23 -16.19 7.59
CA LYS A 247 17.84 -16.60 7.86
C LYS A 247 17.77 -18.07 8.29
N LYS A 248 18.51 -18.96 7.62
CA LYS A 248 18.54 -20.40 7.95
C LYS A 248 18.88 -20.69 9.40
N GLU A 249 19.72 -19.87 10.02
CA GLU A 249 20.06 -19.96 11.45
C GLU A 249 18.84 -19.94 12.39
N TRP A 250 17.69 -19.45 11.93
CA TRP A 250 16.47 -19.32 12.74
C TRP A 250 15.34 -20.27 12.35
N PHE A 251 15.47 -21.00 11.23
CA PHE A 251 14.44 -21.91 10.71
C PHE A 251 14.91 -23.38 10.66
N ASN A 252 16.14 -23.64 11.09
CA ASN A 252 16.72 -24.99 11.22
C ASN A 252 16.48 -25.57 12.61
#